data_AF-A0A2D6LHJ5-F1
#
_entry.id   AF-A0A2D6LHJ5-F1
#
_cell.length_a   1.000
_cell.length_b   1.000
_cell.length_c   1.000
_cell.angle_alpha   90.00
_cell.angle_beta   90.00
_cell.angle_gamma   90.00
#
_symmetry.space_group_name_H-M   'P 1'
#
loop_
_entity.id
_entity.type
_entity.pdbx_description
1 polymer ?
#
loop_
_entity_poly.entity_id
_entity_poly.type
_entity_poly.pdbx_seq_one_letter_code
_entity_poly.pdbx_strand_id
1 'polypeptide(L)'
;MKNQFYAEVIEAIKKEKSDDFTKLKTKLSKKYGMSKIPSNIEIFLNSSEEDLKNLKLVTKPTRTLSGVATISVMTKPAGCPHGKCTFCPGGPDSIFGNVPQSYTGKEPATMRAIRNNFDAYLQVFSRLEQYAVLGQAFDKVELIIQGGTFPSMDAKYQNKFIADAYKAMNDFSAEFFVDEEIDLPKFKEFFELPGDFKNEERTRNVKEKILKLKGKNKIELLQEQKRNETAKIKCVGLTVETKPDWAFLEHGNQMLELGCTRVELGIQSVYEAPLKLTNRGHSIADTIKSIQILKDLGLKINAHYMLGLPGVDRDKEVEGLKQLFSDPNFKPDMLKIYPLLVMKGTPLYLQWKRGQYKPITTAEAAEIISEAKRFFPKWVRVMRVNRDIPTYVTSAGIDKTNLRQYVKELQEKKNIVCNCIRCREVGRNKTFENVEITIDEFEASNGKEFFIEAEDVKNNVLLGFCRLRFPSQQLRKEITDNTAMIRELHVYASSVAVGNLPKEKQVQHRGYGKKLMMKAEEIAKEHGKDKMLVISGIGAKEYYKKLGYDYDGVYMGKKL
;
A
#
# COMPACT_ATOMS: atom_id res chain seq x y z
N MET A 1 22.78 -29.45 -14.87
CA MET A 1 23.04 -28.80 -13.57
C MET A 1 21.78 -28.40 -12.81
N LYS A 2 20.97 -27.41 -13.27
CA LYS A 2 19.79 -26.95 -12.50
C LYS A 2 18.71 -28.03 -12.29
N ASN A 3 18.40 -28.83 -13.31
CA ASN A 3 17.43 -29.93 -13.20
C ASN A 3 17.93 -31.07 -12.30
N GLN A 4 19.25 -31.34 -12.30
CA GLN A 4 19.88 -32.32 -11.41
C GLN A 4 19.86 -31.85 -9.95
N PHE A 5 20.05 -30.55 -9.69
CA PHE A 5 19.85 -29.98 -8.36
C PHE A 5 18.44 -30.23 -7.84
N TYR A 6 17.40 -29.92 -8.62
CA TYR A 6 16.02 -30.11 -8.17
C TYR A 6 15.69 -31.59 -7.96
N ALA A 7 16.14 -32.47 -8.84
CA ALA A 7 15.97 -33.92 -8.67
C ALA A 7 16.64 -34.44 -7.38
N GLU A 8 17.88 -34.05 -7.10
CA GLU A 8 18.59 -34.48 -5.88
C GLU A 8 17.98 -33.87 -4.61
N VAL A 9 17.54 -32.61 -4.68
CA VAL A 9 16.77 -31.99 -3.59
C VAL A 9 15.51 -32.82 -3.37
N ILE A 10 14.64 -32.99 -4.37
CA ILE A 10 13.36 -33.71 -4.25
C ILE A 10 13.55 -35.12 -3.69
N GLU A 11 14.53 -35.87 -4.19
CA GLU A 11 14.87 -37.21 -3.68
C GLU A 11 15.30 -37.18 -2.21
N ALA A 12 16.10 -36.19 -1.80
CA ALA A 12 16.47 -36.03 -0.41
C ALA A 12 15.27 -35.68 0.49
N ILE A 13 14.30 -34.92 -0.01
CA ILE A 13 13.06 -34.58 0.73
C ILE A 13 12.18 -35.83 0.93
N LYS A 14 12.08 -36.68 -0.09
CA LYS A 14 11.35 -37.95 0.02
C LYS A 14 11.99 -38.89 1.05
N LYS A 15 13.32 -38.84 1.19
CA LYS A 15 14.11 -39.76 2.05
C LYS A 15 14.28 -39.25 3.48
N GLU A 16 14.42 -37.94 3.70
CA GLU A 16 14.64 -37.35 5.02
C GLU A 16 13.33 -36.82 5.64
N LYS A 17 12.88 -37.44 6.75
CA LYS A 17 11.89 -36.87 7.69
C LYS A 17 12.54 -35.87 8.67
N SER A 18 13.51 -35.07 8.24
CA SER A 18 14.39 -34.30 9.14
C SER A 18 14.02 -32.82 9.21
N ASP A 19 14.05 -32.28 10.44
CA ASP A 19 13.69 -30.92 10.83
C ASP A 19 14.60 -29.80 10.28
N ASP A 20 15.65 -30.10 9.50
CA ASP A 20 16.63 -29.09 9.04
C ASP A 20 16.79 -28.97 7.52
N PHE A 21 15.65 -28.87 6.85
CA PHE A 21 15.50 -28.65 5.40
C PHE A 21 16.33 -27.48 4.82
N THR A 22 16.63 -26.49 5.64
CA THR A 22 17.38 -25.29 5.23
C THR A 22 18.87 -25.59 5.04
N LYS A 23 19.46 -26.45 5.89
CA LYS A 23 20.85 -26.88 5.73
C LYS A 23 21.05 -27.73 4.48
N LEU A 24 20.12 -28.64 4.18
CA LEU A 24 20.14 -29.47 2.98
C LEU A 24 20.15 -28.61 1.71
N LYS A 25 19.21 -27.67 1.59
CA LYS A 25 19.16 -26.72 0.46
C LYS A 25 20.44 -25.92 0.32
N THR A 26 21.03 -25.47 1.43
CA THR A 26 22.28 -24.70 1.42
C THR A 26 23.44 -25.54 0.90
N LYS A 27 23.57 -26.80 1.37
CA LYS A 27 24.60 -27.75 0.95
C LYS A 27 24.49 -28.05 -0.55
N LEU A 28 23.30 -28.41 -1.02
CA LEU A 28 23.05 -28.72 -2.43
C LEU A 28 23.22 -27.49 -3.32
N SER A 29 22.86 -26.29 -2.85
CA SER A 29 23.04 -25.05 -3.62
C SER A 29 24.52 -24.77 -3.85
N LYS A 30 25.38 -25.01 -2.85
CA LYS A 30 26.83 -24.92 -2.99
C LYS A 30 27.39 -25.99 -3.94
N LYS A 31 26.95 -27.25 -3.79
CA LYS A 31 27.37 -28.38 -4.66
C LYS A 31 27.14 -28.09 -6.15
N TYR A 32 26.01 -27.48 -6.47
CA TYR A 32 25.60 -27.19 -7.85
C TYR A 32 25.91 -25.76 -8.31
N GLY A 33 26.67 -24.97 -7.53
CA GLY A 33 27.08 -23.62 -7.89
C GLY A 33 25.91 -22.63 -8.08
N MET A 34 24.82 -22.80 -7.33
CA MET A 34 23.65 -21.95 -7.43
C MET A 34 23.91 -20.55 -6.88
N SER A 35 23.56 -19.51 -7.65
CA SER A 35 23.70 -18.10 -7.25
C SER A 35 22.80 -17.67 -6.10
N LYS A 36 21.74 -18.44 -5.83
CA LYS A 36 20.84 -18.26 -4.69
C LYS A 36 20.32 -19.61 -4.22
N ILE A 37 20.00 -19.70 -2.93
CA ILE A 37 19.29 -20.86 -2.38
C ILE A 37 17.82 -20.78 -2.85
N PRO A 38 17.31 -21.79 -3.57
CA PRO A 38 15.93 -21.77 -4.04
C PRO A 38 14.94 -21.91 -2.88
N SER A 39 13.83 -21.18 -3.01
CA SER A 39 12.69 -21.27 -2.10
C SER A 39 11.97 -22.62 -2.23
N ASN A 40 11.18 -22.99 -1.22
CA ASN A 40 10.38 -24.23 -1.28
C ASN A 40 9.42 -24.22 -2.48
N ILE A 41 8.84 -23.05 -2.81
CA ILE A 41 7.99 -22.88 -3.99
C ILE A 41 8.78 -23.07 -5.30
N GLU A 42 10.05 -22.61 -5.38
CA GLU A 42 10.89 -22.90 -6.56
C GLU A 42 11.20 -24.38 -6.69
N ILE A 43 11.39 -25.10 -5.57
CA ILE A 43 11.55 -26.56 -5.60
C ILE A 43 10.27 -27.21 -6.12
N PHE A 44 9.11 -26.82 -5.60
CA PHE A 44 7.80 -27.29 -6.05
C PHE A 44 7.49 -27.02 -7.52
N LEU A 45 7.79 -25.81 -8.01
CA LEU A 45 7.60 -25.45 -9.42
C LEU A 45 8.43 -26.34 -10.35
N ASN A 46 9.52 -26.94 -9.86
CA ASN A 46 10.36 -27.86 -10.61
C ASN A 46 10.14 -29.35 -10.24
N SER A 47 9.11 -29.68 -9.44
CA SER A 47 8.75 -31.06 -9.09
C SER A 47 7.75 -31.68 -10.09
N SER A 48 7.81 -33.00 -10.28
CA SER A 48 6.79 -33.73 -11.06
C SER A 48 5.47 -33.85 -10.28
N GLU A 49 4.35 -34.17 -10.95
CA GLU A 49 3.06 -34.37 -10.27
C GLU A 49 3.09 -35.49 -9.22
N GLU A 50 3.84 -36.56 -9.49
CA GLU A 50 4.01 -37.67 -8.56
C GLU A 50 4.82 -37.26 -7.33
N ASP A 51 5.84 -36.40 -7.51
CA ASP A 51 6.59 -35.82 -6.39
C ASP A 51 5.70 -34.92 -5.55
N LEU A 52 4.85 -34.09 -6.17
CA LEU A 52 3.96 -33.15 -5.49
C LEU A 52 3.00 -33.85 -4.52
N LYS A 53 2.52 -35.05 -4.86
CA LYS A 53 1.65 -35.86 -3.97
C LYS A 53 2.37 -36.32 -2.70
N ASN A 54 3.69 -36.48 -2.76
CA ASN A 54 4.51 -37.03 -1.67
C ASN A 54 5.29 -35.95 -0.89
N LEU A 55 5.47 -34.77 -1.47
CA LEU A 55 6.16 -33.64 -0.83
C LEU A 55 5.25 -32.96 0.20
N LYS A 56 5.40 -33.29 1.48
CA LYS A 56 4.84 -32.52 2.62
C LYS A 56 5.59 -31.20 2.87
N LEU A 57 5.89 -30.47 1.82
CA LEU A 57 6.57 -29.19 1.90
C LEU A 57 5.55 -28.11 2.25
N VAL A 58 5.31 -27.91 3.55
CA VAL A 58 4.47 -26.79 3.98
C VAL A 58 5.23 -25.49 3.68
N THR A 59 4.95 -24.84 2.57
CA THR A 59 5.36 -23.44 2.35
C THR A 59 4.51 -22.58 3.25
N LYS A 60 5.00 -22.28 4.46
CA LYS A 60 4.45 -21.15 5.21
C LYS A 60 4.73 -19.89 4.40
N PRO A 61 3.68 -19.18 3.92
CA PRO A 61 3.89 -18.03 3.08
C PRO A 61 4.67 -16.97 3.87
N THR A 62 5.66 -16.35 3.22
CA THR A 62 6.43 -15.28 3.85
C THR A 62 5.50 -14.07 3.99
N ARG A 63 5.00 -13.83 5.20
CA ARG A 63 4.12 -12.69 5.47
C ARG A 63 4.91 -11.39 5.36
N THR A 64 4.30 -10.39 4.71
CA THR A 64 4.70 -8.99 4.83
C THR A 64 4.61 -8.58 6.30
N LEU A 65 5.42 -7.60 6.73
CA LEU A 65 5.41 -7.12 8.12
C LEU A 65 4.01 -6.65 8.58
N SER A 66 3.17 -6.19 7.65
CA SER A 66 1.78 -5.79 7.91
C SER A 66 0.76 -6.92 7.82
N GLY A 67 1.13 -8.10 7.30
CA GLY A 67 0.17 -9.17 6.99
C GLY A 67 -0.80 -8.84 5.84
N VAL A 68 -0.54 -7.80 5.05
CA VAL A 68 -1.33 -7.36 3.90
C VAL A 68 -0.40 -7.23 2.68
N ALA A 69 -0.79 -7.81 1.55
CA ALA A 69 -0.09 -7.70 0.28
C ALA A 69 -0.56 -6.47 -0.51
N THR A 70 0.33 -5.77 -1.20
CA THR A 70 -0.02 -4.56 -1.96
C THR A 70 -0.04 -4.83 -3.46
N ILE A 71 -1.21 -4.72 -4.09
CA ILE A 71 -1.34 -4.81 -5.55
C ILE A 71 -1.47 -3.40 -6.12
N SER A 72 -0.40 -2.90 -6.73
CA SER A 72 -0.43 -1.62 -7.44
C SER A 72 -0.78 -1.84 -8.90
N VAL A 73 -1.85 -1.19 -9.36
CA VAL A 73 -2.30 -1.17 -10.76
C VAL A 73 -2.25 0.26 -11.29
N MET A 74 -1.96 0.40 -12.58
CA MET A 74 -1.95 1.70 -13.25
C MET A 74 -3.10 1.81 -14.22
N THR A 75 -3.73 2.97 -14.24
CA THR A 75 -4.75 3.33 -15.21
C THR A 75 -4.12 3.55 -16.58
N LYS A 76 -4.96 3.60 -17.62
CA LYS A 76 -4.51 4.04 -18.94
C LYS A 76 -3.83 5.42 -18.85
N PRO A 77 -2.81 5.72 -19.67
CA PRO A 77 -2.24 7.05 -19.75
C PRO A 77 -3.32 8.08 -20.05
N ALA A 78 -3.34 9.16 -19.27
CA ALA A 78 -4.25 10.29 -19.46
C ALA A 78 -3.52 11.57 -19.04
N GLY A 79 -3.73 12.64 -19.80
CA GLY A 79 -3.20 13.96 -19.46
C GLY A 79 -3.87 14.53 -18.21
N CYS A 80 -3.13 15.35 -17.46
CA CYS A 80 -3.74 16.13 -16.39
C CYS A 80 -4.61 17.26 -16.96
N PRO A 81 -5.82 17.51 -16.42
CA PRO A 81 -6.71 18.56 -16.92
C PRO A 81 -6.12 19.98 -16.89
N HIS A 82 -5.24 20.27 -15.92
CA HIS A 82 -4.56 21.57 -15.78
C HIS A 82 -3.27 21.69 -16.64
N GLY A 83 -2.91 20.67 -17.42
CA GLY A 83 -1.64 20.60 -18.13
C GLY A 83 -0.52 19.93 -17.35
N LYS A 84 0.73 20.11 -17.82
CA LYS A 84 1.92 19.41 -17.31
C LYS A 84 2.64 20.23 -16.22
N CYS A 85 2.91 19.62 -15.07
CA CYS A 85 3.75 20.22 -14.04
C CYS A 85 5.22 20.30 -14.49
N THR A 86 5.95 21.29 -13.99
CA THR A 86 7.35 21.60 -14.35
C THR A 86 8.30 20.41 -14.19
N PHE A 87 8.02 19.48 -13.27
CA PHE A 87 8.88 18.34 -12.94
C PHE A 87 8.33 16.96 -13.31
N CYS A 88 7.10 16.85 -13.82
CA CYS A 88 6.51 15.54 -14.13
C CYS A 88 7.17 14.95 -15.39
N PRO A 89 7.84 13.78 -15.33
CA PRO A 89 8.52 13.21 -16.50
C PRO A 89 7.56 12.67 -17.56
N GLY A 90 6.58 11.86 -17.14
CA GLY A 90 5.68 11.11 -18.01
C GLY A 90 4.44 11.88 -18.47
N GLY A 91 3.42 11.10 -18.82
CA GLY A 91 2.20 11.54 -19.50
C GLY A 91 2.16 11.04 -20.95
N PRO A 92 1.01 11.16 -21.63
CA PRO A 92 0.91 10.93 -23.07
C PRO A 92 1.97 11.72 -23.85
N ASP A 93 2.53 11.12 -24.89
CA ASP A 93 3.53 11.73 -25.78
C ASP A 93 4.79 12.30 -25.09
N SER A 94 5.11 11.79 -23.89
CA SER A 94 6.35 12.13 -23.21
C SER A 94 7.57 11.50 -23.90
N ILE A 95 8.78 11.92 -23.52
CA ILE A 95 10.02 11.27 -23.98
C ILE A 95 10.12 9.78 -23.57
N PHE A 96 9.25 9.34 -22.68
CA PHE A 96 9.13 7.96 -22.21
C PHE A 96 7.98 7.20 -22.89
N GLY A 97 7.36 7.80 -23.92
CA GLY A 97 6.18 7.28 -24.61
C GLY A 97 4.88 7.51 -23.83
N ASN A 98 3.87 6.73 -24.17
CA ASN A 98 2.54 6.77 -23.55
C ASN A 98 2.54 6.04 -22.21
N VAL A 99 2.95 6.76 -21.16
CA VAL A 99 3.00 6.27 -19.78
C VAL A 99 2.12 7.13 -18.86
N PRO A 100 1.63 6.59 -17.74
CA PRO A 100 0.87 7.36 -16.76
C PRO A 100 1.63 8.61 -16.29
N GLN A 101 0.87 9.63 -15.89
CA GLN A 101 1.44 10.90 -15.45
C GLN A 101 2.46 10.69 -14.33
N SER A 102 3.58 11.41 -14.42
CA SER A 102 4.69 11.34 -13.47
C SER A 102 5.56 10.08 -13.52
N TYR A 103 5.24 9.04 -14.29
CA TYR A 103 6.04 7.81 -14.40
C TYR A 103 6.94 7.79 -15.65
N THR A 104 7.92 6.89 -15.67
CA THR A 104 8.91 6.77 -16.77
C THR A 104 8.73 5.51 -17.61
N GLY A 105 7.86 4.58 -17.20
CA GLY A 105 7.72 3.29 -17.87
C GLY A 105 8.75 2.26 -17.43
N LYS A 106 9.73 2.64 -16.60
CA LYS A 106 10.81 1.77 -16.12
C LYS A 106 10.57 1.27 -14.69
N GLU A 107 9.56 1.79 -14.01
CA GLU A 107 9.16 1.32 -12.69
C GLU A 107 8.50 -0.06 -12.79
N PRO A 108 8.71 -0.99 -11.83
CA PRO A 108 8.17 -2.36 -11.92
C PRO A 108 6.65 -2.43 -12.11
N ALA A 109 5.90 -1.53 -11.46
CA ALA A 109 4.45 -1.44 -11.62
C ALA A 109 4.08 -0.93 -13.03
N THR A 110 4.76 0.08 -13.55
CA THR A 110 4.51 0.61 -14.90
C THR A 110 4.87 -0.40 -15.99
N MET A 111 5.99 -1.10 -15.87
CA MET A 111 6.36 -2.18 -16.80
C MET A 111 5.32 -3.30 -16.83
N ARG A 112 4.72 -3.65 -15.68
CA ARG A 112 3.61 -4.60 -15.62
C ARG A 112 2.34 -4.03 -16.25
N ALA A 113 2.03 -2.76 -16.03
CA ALA A 113 0.88 -2.12 -16.65
C ALA A 113 0.99 -2.10 -18.18
N ILE A 114 2.15 -1.72 -18.73
CA ILE A 114 2.42 -1.71 -20.17
C ILE A 114 2.23 -3.11 -20.80
N ARG A 115 2.83 -4.16 -20.21
CA ARG A 115 2.67 -5.55 -20.70
C ARG A 115 1.22 -6.02 -20.72
N ASN A 116 0.42 -5.50 -19.80
CA ASN A 116 -1.00 -5.83 -19.65
C ASN A 116 -1.93 -4.82 -20.32
N ASN A 117 -1.41 -3.92 -21.16
CA ASN A 117 -2.19 -2.89 -21.87
C ASN A 117 -3.06 -2.05 -20.92
N PHE A 118 -2.59 -1.81 -19.70
CA PHE A 118 -3.32 -1.10 -18.64
C PHE A 118 -4.69 -1.71 -18.29
N ASP A 119 -4.92 -3.00 -18.60
CA ASP A 119 -6.12 -3.72 -18.19
C ASP A 119 -6.00 -4.12 -16.71
N ALA A 120 -6.94 -3.69 -15.86
CA ALA A 120 -6.89 -3.94 -14.43
C ALA A 120 -6.91 -5.44 -14.09
N TYR A 121 -7.73 -6.23 -14.80
CA TYR A 121 -7.90 -7.65 -14.55
C TYR A 121 -6.57 -8.39 -14.78
N LEU A 122 -5.93 -8.12 -15.93
CA LEU A 122 -4.64 -8.69 -16.29
C LEU A 122 -3.51 -8.25 -15.33
N GLN A 123 -3.49 -6.97 -14.94
CA GLN A 123 -2.49 -6.46 -14.00
C GLN A 123 -2.58 -7.14 -12.62
N VAL A 124 -3.80 -7.34 -12.11
CA VAL A 124 -4.04 -8.04 -10.85
C VAL A 124 -3.61 -9.51 -10.97
N PHE A 125 -4.05 -10.23 -12.00
CA PHE A 125 -3.64 -11.62 -12.25
C PHE A 125 -2.12 -11.78 -12.30
N SER A 126 -1.43 -10.94 -13.07
CA SER A 126 0.03 -10.95 -13.18
C SER A 126 0.73 -10.70 -11.83
N ARG A 127 0.12 -9.89 -10.94
CA ARG A 127 0.67 -9.64 -9.62
C ARG A 127 0.40 -10.80 -8.65
N LEU A 128 -0.76 -11.43 -8.73
CA LEU A 128 -1.12 -12.61 -7.93
C LEU A 128 -0.27 -13.82 -8.31
N GLU A 129 -0.08 -14.08 -9.60
CA GLU A 129 0.88 -15.09 -10.11
C GLU A 129 2.26 -14.88 -9.48
N GLN A 130 2.76 -13.64 -9.53
CA GLN A 130 4.04 -13.30 -8.94
C GLN A 130 4.09 -13.58 -7.42
N TYR A 131 3.03 -13.30 -6.68
CA TYR A 131 2.99 -13.58 -5.25
C TYR A 131 2.98 -15.07 -4.94
N ALA A 132 2.20 -15.86 -5.68
CA ALA A 132 2.18 -17.31 -5.57
C ALA A 132 3.57 -17.89 -5.86
N VAL A 133 4.19 -17.52 -6.99
CA VAL A 133 5.54 -17.98 -7.38
C VAL A 133 6.62 -17.58 -6.38
N LEU A 134 6.48 -16.45 -5.68
CA LEU A 134 7.42 -16.02 -4.66
C LEU A 134 7.11 -16.57 -3.25
N GLY A 135 6.03 -17.34 -3.09
CA GLY A 135 5.58 -17.86 -1.79
C GLY A 135 5.26 -16.76 -0.79
N GLN A 136 4.77 -15.61 -1.26
CA GLN A 136 4.33 -14.50 -0.40
C GLN A 136 2.86 -14.72 -0.02
N ALA A 137 2.44 -14.25 1.16
CA ALA A 137 1.02 -14.29 1.53
C ALA A 137 0.27 -13.19 0.77
N PHE A 138 -0.89 -13.53 0.19
CA PHE A 138 -1.74 -12.58 -0.56
C PHE A 138 -3.24 -12.84 -0.37
N ASP A 139 -3.63 -13.52 0.71
CA ASP A 139 -5.02 -13.71 1.14
C ASP A 139 -5.69 -12.38 1.52
N LYS A 140 -4.91 -11.40 1.98
CA LYS A 140 -5.36 -10.03 2.23
C LYS A 140 -4.59 -9.05 1.35
N VAL A 141 -5.33 -8.29 0.56
CA VAL A 141 -4.79 -7.37 -0.43
C VAL A 141 -5.22 -5.94 -0.13
N GLU A 142 -4.26 -5.03 -0.23
CA GLU A 142 -4.50 -3.61 -0.45
C GLU A 142 -4.29 -3.28 -1.93
N LEU A 143 -5.36 -2.91 -2.62
CA LEU A 143 -5.33 -2.47 -4.02
C LEU A 143 -4.95 -0.98 -4.06
N ILE A 144 -3.99 -0.61 -4.90
CA ILE A 144 -3.50 0.77 -5.04
C ILE A 144 -3.63 1.20 -6.50
N ILE A 145 -4.47 2.20 -6.75
CA ILE A 145 -4.66 2.80 -8.06
C ILE A 145 -3.66 3.94 -8.22
N GLN A 146 -2.71 3.76 -9.14
CA GLN A 146 -1.63 4.70 -9.39
C GLN A 146 -1.85 5.47 -10.69
N GLY A 147 -1.31 6.70 -10.72
CA GLY A 147 -1.36 7.58 -11.90
C GLY A 147 -1.77 9.01 -11.57
N GLY A 148 -2.45 9.23 -10.45
CA GLY A 148 -2.77 10.57 -9.93
C GLY A 148 -3.91 11.32 -10.63
N THR A 149 -4.49 10.75 -11.70
CA THR A 149 -5.59 11.35 -12.49
C THR A 149 -6.84 10.48 -12.52
N PHE A 150 -6.89 9.39 -11.74
CA PHE A 150 -7.99 8.44 -11.81
C PHE A 150 -9.37 9.08 -11.51
N PRO A 151 -9.54 9.93 -10.49
CA PRO A 151 -10.82 10.60 -10.25
C PRO A 151 -11.23 11.60 -11.34
N SER A 152 -10.30 12.02 -12.21
CA SER A 152 -10.62 12.88 -13.36
C SER A 152 -11.02 12.12 -14.62
N MET A 153 -11.04 10.79 -14.57
CA MET A 153 -11.48 9.96 -15.69
C MET A 153 -12.99 9.76 -15.66
N ASP A 154 -13.57 9.41 -16.80
CA ASP A 154 -15.00 9.09 -16.90
C ASP A 154 -15.45 8.03 -15.86
N ALA A 155 -16.62 8.24 -15.25
CA ALA A 155 -17.13 7.39 -14.19
C ALA A 155 -17.36 5.94 -14.65
N LYS A 156 -17.75 5.71 -15.91
CA LYS A 156 -17.91 4.35 -16.44
C LYS A 156 -16.55 3.64 -16.54
N TYR A 157 -15.51 4.36 -16.94
CA TYR A 157 -14.15 3.83 -16.91
C TYR A 157 -13.71 3.50 -15.48
N GLN A 158 -13.89 4.41 -14.53
CA GLN A 158 -13.53 4.18 -13.12
C GLN A 158 -14.22 2.93 -12.56
N ASN A 159 -15.54 2.84 -12.73
CA ASN A 159 -16.34 1.70 -12.27
C ASN A 159 -15.89 0.38 -12.91
N LYS A 160 -15.71 0.36 -14.23
CA LYS A 160 -15.26 -0.84 -14.94
C LYS A 160 -13.86 -1.26 -14.48
N PHE A 161 -12.94 -0.31 -14.32
CA PHE A 161 -11.56 -0.60 -13.95
C PHE A 161 -11.47 -1.24 -12.56
N ILE A 162 -12.23 -0.73 -11.60
CA ILE A 162 -12.28 -1.30 -10.25
C ILE A 162 -13.04 -2.63 -10.23
N ALA A 163 -14.14 -2.75 -10.98
CA ALA A 163 -14.88 -4.01 -11.09
C ALA A 163 -14.00 -5.13 -11.69
N ASP A 164 -13.21 -4.82 -12.72
CA ASP A 164 -12.22 -5.73 -13.31
C ASP A 164 -11.17 -6.17 -12.27
N ALA A 165 -10.73 -5.26 -11.38
CA ALA A 165 -9.76 -5.59 -10.34
C ALA A 165 -10.35 -6.52 -9.27
N TYR A 166 -11.59 -6.26 -8.81
CA TYR A 166 -12.29 -7.16 -7.89
C TYR A 166 -12.55 -8.52 -8.52
N LYS A 167 -13.06 -8.54 -9.76
CA LYS A 167 -13.30 -9.76 -10.52
C LYS A 167 -12.02 -10.59 -10.64
N ALA A 168 -10.88 -9.97 -10.89
CA ALA A 168 -9.61 -10.69 -10.94
C ALA A 168 -9.24 -11.38 -9.63
N MET A 169 -9.43 -10.73 -8.49
CA MET A 169 -9.20 -11.35 -7.17
C MET A 169 -10.19 -12.48 -6.91
N ASN A 170 -11.47 -12.29 -7.27
CA ASN A 170 -12.54 -13.27 -7.08
C ASN A 170 -12.34 -14.51 -7.94
N ASP A 171 -12.04 -14.33 -9.22
CA ASP A 171 -11.86 -15.44 -10.16
C ASP A 171 -10.55 -16.18 -9.88
N PHE A 172 -9.47 -15.48 -9.54
CA PHE A 172 -8.26 -16.16 -9.10
C PHE A 172 -8.51 -17.00 -7.83
N SER A 173 -9.32 -16.48 -6.90
CA SER A 173 -9.74 -17.23 -5.71
C SER A 173 -10.50 -18.50 -6.08
N ALA A 174 -11.47 -18.41 -6.98
CA ALA A 174 -12.28 -19.55 -7.40
C ALA A 174 -11.50 -20.56 -8.25
N GLU A 175 -10.55 -20.07 -9.05
CA GLU A 175 -9.85 -20.90 -10.03
C GLU A 175 -8.72 -21.71 -9.40
N PHE A 176 -7.99 -21.12 -8.45
CA PHE A 176 -6.73 -21.69 -7.96
C PHE A 176 -6.75 -22.06 -6.49
N PHE A 177 -7.87 -21.97 -5.78
CA PHE A 177 -7.95 -22.41 -4.38
C PHE A 177 -8.96 -23.53 -4.18
N VAL A 178 -8.53 -24.56 -3.44
CA VAL A 178 -9.35 -25.68 -2.95
C VAL A 178 -9.02 -25.86 -1.46
N ASP A 179 -10.04 -25.96 -0.61
CA ASP A 179 -9.89 -26.10 0.85
C ASP A 179 -8.88 -25.11 1.48
N GLU A 180 -8.99 -23.84 1.10
CA GLU A 180 -8.14 -22.73 1.58
C GLU A 180 -6.65 -22.76 1.15
N GLU A 181 -6.24 -23.76 0.35
CA GLU A 181 -4.90 -23.90 -0.20
C GLU A 181 -4.87 -23.73 -1.72
N ILE A 182 -3.70 -23.42 -2.30
CA ILE A 182 -3.57 -23.25 -3.75
C ILE A 182 -3.52 -24.63 -4.42
N ASP A 183 -4.35 -24.83 -5.44
CA ASP A 183 -4.25 -25.96 -6.36
C ASP A 183 -3.01 -25.77 -7.27
N LEU A 184 -1.87 -26.30 -6.79
CA LEU A 184 -0.58 -26.13 -7.44
C LEU A 184 -0.48 -26.80 -8.82
N PRO A 185 -0.96 -28.04 -9.03
CA PRO A 185 -1.00 -28.64 -10.37
C PRO A 185 -1.74 -27.75 -11.38
N LYS A 186 -2.97 -27.34 -11.04
CA LYS A 186 -3.78 -26.46 -11.90
C LYS A 186 -3.11 -25.10 -12.14
N PHE A 187 -2.52 -24.53 -11.09
CA PHE A 187 -1.77 -23.27 -11.19
C PHE A 187 -0.57 -23.41 -12.14
N LYS A 188 0.21 -24.50 -12.04
CA LYS A 188 1.38 -24.73 -12.91
C LYS A 188 0.97 -24.90 -14.37
N GLU A 189 -0.08 -25.65 -14.64
CA GLU A 189 -0.60 -25.85 -15.99
C GLU A 189 -1.12 -24.53 -16.58
N PHE A 190 -1.93 -23.79 -15.82
CA PHE A 190 -2.52 -22.54 -16.27
C PHE A 190 -1.45 -21.52 -16.65
N PHE A 191 -0.46 -21.33 -15.77
CA PHE A 191 0.63 -20.36 -15.96
C PHE A 191 1.83 -20.95 -16.72
N GLU A 192 1.78 -22.18 -17.23
CA GLU A 192 2.89 -22.81 -17.96
C GLU A 192 4.22 -22.71 -17.18
N LEU A 193 4.22 -23.29 -15.97
CA LEU A 193 5.35 -23.28 -15.05
C LEU A 193 6.00 -24.67 -14.89
N PRO A 194 7.34 -24.76 -14.80
CA PRO A 194 8.29 -23.65 -14.83
C PRO A 194 8.48 -23.14 -16.27
N GLY A 195 8.41 -21.83 -16.47
CA GLY A 195 8.52 -21.21 -17.79
C GLY A 195 9.32 -19.92 -17.74
N ASP A 196 9.87 -19.50 -18.88
CA ASP A 196 10.55 -18.20 -18.98
C ASP A 196 9.52 -17.07 -19.13
N PHE A 197 9.47 -16.15 -18.16
CA PHE A 197 8.62 -14.96 -18.20
C PHE A 197 9.00 -13.96 -19.30
N LYS A 198 10.16 -14.15 -19.95
CA LYS A 198 10.57 -13.38 -21.14
C LYS A 198 10.13 -14.03 -22.44
N ASN A 199 9.67 -15.29 -22.41
CA ASN A 199 9.16 -15.95 -23.60
C ASN A 199 7.82 -15.31 -24.02
N GLU A 200 7.79 -14.75 -25.22
CA GLU A 200 6.63 -14.02 -25.76
C GLU A 200 5.45 -14.95 -26.05
N GLU A 201 5.71 -16.19 -26.47
CA GLU A 201 4.69 -17.18 -26.77
C GLU A 201 3.96 -17.62 -25.50
N ARG A 202 4.69 -18.03 -24.47
CA ARG A 202 4.12 -18.30 -23.14
C ARG A 202 3.31 -17.10 -22.65
N THR A 203 3.87 -15.91 -22.75
CA THR A 203 3.20 -14.69 -22.27
C THR A 203 1.87 -14.45 -23.00
N ARG A 204 1.82 -14.71 -24.30
CA ARG A 204 0.60 -14.63 -25.11
C ARG A 204 -0.43 -15.68 -24.69
N ASN A 205 -0.01 -16.94 -24.58
CA ASN A 205 -0.86 -18.07 -24.22
C ASN A 205 -1.50 -17.87 -22.83
N VAL A 206 -0.69 -17.52 -21.83
CA VAL A 206 -1.17 -17.21 -20.48
C VAL A 206 -2.15 -16.03 -20.50
N LYS A 207 -1.83 -14.95 -21.23
CA LYS A 207 -2.73 -13.80 -21.36
C LYS A 207 -4.07 -14.17 -22.00
N GLU A 208 -4.07 -15.03 -23.01
CA GLU A 208 -5.30 -15.55 -23.63
C GLU A 208 -6.13 -16.38 -22.65
N LYS A 209 -5.50 -17.28 -21.86
CA LYS A 209 -6.19 -18.04 -20.80
C LYS A 209 -6.85 -17.09 -19.78
N ILE A 210 -6.13 -16.06 -19.33
CA ILE A 210 -6.65 -15.06 -18.39
C ILE A 210 -7.82 -14.26 -19.01
N LEU A 211 -7.73 -13.86 -20.27
CA LEU A 211 -8.81 -13.15 -20.97
C LEU A 211 -10.05 -14.04 -21.19
N LYS A 212 -9.87 -15.35 -21.43
CA LYS A 212 -10.97 -16.31 -21.47
C LYS A 212 -11.70 -16.38 -20.12
N LEU A 213 -10.97 -16.45 -19.00
CA LEU A 213 -11.56 -16.38 -17.65
C LEU A 213 -12.27 -15.05 -17.38
N LYS A 214 -11.70 -13.93 -17.84
CA LYS A 214 -12.32 -12.61 -17.71
C LYS A 214 -13.71 -12.60 -18.35
N GLY A 215 -13.86 -13.25 -19.50
CA GLY A 215 -15.10 -13.31 -20.27
C GLY A 215 -15.47 -11.96 -20.89
N LYS A 216 -16.60 -11.93 -21.61
CA LYS A 216 -17.15 -10.72 -22.25
C LYS A 216 -18.43 -10.20 -21.57
N ASN A 217 -18.86 -10.85 -20.49
CA ASN A 217 -20.10 -10.50 -19.81
C ASN A 217 -20.00 -9.09 -19.21
N LYS A 218 -21.15 -8.42 -19.12
CA LYS A 218 -21.26 -7.15 -18.40
C LYS A 218 -20.84 -7.40 -16.94
N ILE A 219 -19.88 -6.61 -16.46
CA ILE A 219 -19.38 -6.70 -15.08
C ILE A 219 -20.03 -5.57 -14.29
N GLU A 220 -20.67 -5.93 -13.18
CA GLU A 220 -21.28 -4.98 -12.25
C GLU A 220 -20.43 -4.88 -10.98
N LEU A 221 -19.98 -3.66 -10.67
CA LEU A 221 -19.07 -3.40 -9.56
C LEU A 221 -19.60 -3.94 -8.24
N LEU A 222 -20.87 -3.68 -7.91
CA LEU A 222 -21.48 -4.10 -6.66
C LEU A 222 -21.51 -5.63 -6.51
N GLN A 223 -21.75 -6.35 -7.61
CA GLN A 223 -21.73 -7.81 -7.62
C GLN A 223 -20.34 -8.35 -7.29
N GLU A 224 -19.30 -7.77 -7.91
CA GLU A 224 -17.91 -8.17 -7.66
C GLU A 224 -17.42 -7.78 -6.26
N GLN A 225 -17.90 -6.66 -5.71
CA GLN A 225 -17.65 -6.30 -4.32
C GLN A 225 -18.27 -7.34 -3.37
N LYS A 226 -19.54 -7.71 -3.57
CA LYS A 226 -20.21 -8.75 -2.74
C LYS A 226 -19.50 -10.09 -2.81
N ARG A 227 -19.09 -10.53 -4.01
CA ARG A 227 -18.26 -11.73 -4.19
C ARG A 227 -16.94 -11.64 -3.41
N ASN A 228 -16.34 -10.46 -3.31
CA ASN A 228 -15.05 -10.27 -2.65
C ASN A 228 -15.11 -10.30 -1.11
N GLU A 229 -16.27 -10.06 -0.49
CA GLU A 229 -16.43 -10.16 0.97
C GLU A 229 -16.05 -11.55 1.52
N THR A 230 -16.36 -12.58 0.74
CA THR A 230 -16.16 -13.99 1.11
C THR A 230 -15.09 -14.71 0.28
N ALA A 231 -14.55 -14.09 -0.77
CA ALA A 231 -13.45 -14.64 -1.56
C ALA A 231 -12.20 -14.95 -0.71
N LYS A 232 -11.39 -15.91 -1.18
CA LYS A 232 -10.12 -16.27 -0.53
C LYS A 232 -9.11 -15.11 -0.53
N ILE A 233 -9.06 -14.36 -1.64
CA ILE A 233 -8.27 -13.14 -1.77
C ILE A 233 -9.18 -11.94 -1.47
N LYS A 234 -9.02 -11.38 -0.27
CA LYS A 234 -9.85 -10.30 0.25
C LYS A 234 -9.20 -8.95 0.01
N CYS A 235 -9.90 -8.05 -0.66
CA CYS A 235 -9.51 -6.64 -0.77
C CYS A 235 -9.84 -5.91 0.52
N VAL A 236 -8.89 -5.86 1.45
CA VAL A 236 -9.06 -5.25 2.78
C VAL A 236 -8.82 -3.74 2.77
N GLY A 237 -8.38 -3.19 1.64
CA GLY A 237 -8.26 -1.76 1.45
C GLY A 237 -8.08 -1.40 -0.03
N LEU A 238 -8.69 -0.29 -0.44
CA LEU A 238 -8.44 0.35 -1.72
C LEU A 238 -7.84 1.74 -1.47
N THR A 239 -6.73 2.03 -2.14
CA THR A 239 -6.07 3.33 -2.15
C THR A 239 -6.18 3.97 -3.53
N VAL A 240 -6.60 5.22 -3.59
CA VAL A 240 -6.61 6.01 -4.83
C VAL A 240 -5.63 7.18 -4.71
N GLU A 241 -4.70 7.28 -5.66
CA GLU A 241 -3.81 8.45 -5.79
C GLU A 241 -4.52 9.55 -6.61
N THR A 242 -4.54 10.79 -6.10
CA THR A 242 -5.16 11.93 -6.78
C THR A 242 -4.51 13.28 -6.40
N LYS A 243 -4.93 14.35 -7.08
CA LYS A 243 -4.62 15.72 -6.71
C LYS A 243 -5.70 16.30 -5.78
N PRO A 244 -5.36 17.30 -4.95
CA PRO A 244 -6.34 18.01 -4.09
C PRO A 244 -7.59 18.54 -4.81
N ASP A 245 -7.44 19.13 -5.99
CA ASP A 245 -8.53 19.66 -6.82
C ASP A 245 -9.48 18.57 -7.37
N TRP A 246 -9.08 17.30 -7.30
CA TRP A 246 -9.86 16.11 -7.69
C TRP A 246 -10.22 15.23 -6.49
N ALA A 247 -10.35 15.86 -5.32
CA ALA A 247 -10.64 15.21 -4.04
C ALA A 247 -11.71 15.96 -3.22
N PHE A 248 -12.56 16.73 -3.89
CA PHE A 248 -13.76 17.33 -3.30
C PHE A 248 -14.90 16.32 -3.14
N LEU A 249 -16.05 16.80 -2.63
CA LEU A 249 -17.16 15.96 -2.16
C LEU A 249 -17.64 14.95 -3.21
N GLU A 250 -17.86 15.38 -4.45
CA GLU A 250 -18.29 14.51 -5.54
C GLU A 250 -17.29 13.36 -5.77
N HIS A 251 -16.00 13.69 -5.93
CA HIS A 251 -14.93 12.72 -6.11
C HIS A 251 -14.78 11.79 -4.89
N GLY A 252 -14.91 12.34 -3.67
CA GLY A 252 -14.89 11.58 -2.43
C GLY A 252 -16.01 10.55 -2.36
N ASN A 253 -17.24 10.95 -2.71
CA ASN A 253 -18.40 10.06 -2.77
C ASN A 253 -18.22 8.97 -3.84
N GLN A 254 -17.74 9.33 -5.03
CA GLN A 254 -17.44 8.36 -6.07
C GLN A 254 -16.39 7.35 -5.60
N MET A 255 -15.31 7.81 -4.95
CA MET A 255 -14.30 6.91 -4.40
C MET A 255 -14.87 5.96 -3.32
N LEU A 256 -15.76 6.44 -2.46
CA LEU A 256 -16.44 5.58 -1.47
C LEU A 256 -17.25 4.46 -2.14
N GLU A 257 -17.97 4.75 -3.23
CA GLU A 257 -18.74 3.75 -3.99
C GLU A 257 -17.84 2.67 -4.61
N LEU A 258 -16.62 3.04 -5.00
CA LEU A 258 -15.59 2.08 -5.47
C LEU A 258 -15.06 1.17 -4.36
N GLY A 259 -15.37 1.47 -3.09
CA GLY A 259 -14.86 0.79 -1.91
C GLY A 259 -13.52 1.38 -1.42
N CYS A 260 -13.21 2.62 -1.77
CA CYS A 260 -11.99 3.31 -1.35
C CYS A 260 -11.96 3.46 0.17
N THR A 261 -10.79 3.24 0.76
CA THR A 261 -10.56 3.45 2.21
C THR A 261 -9.46 4.48 2.48
N ARG A 262 -8.60 4.74 1.49
CA ARG A 262 -7.46 5.67 1.62
C ARG A 262 -7.30 6.50 0.36
N VAL A 263 -7.09 7.79 0.53
CA VAL A 263 -6.73 8.69 -0.56
C VAL A 263 -5.31 9.17 -0.35
N GLU A 264 -4.52 9.10 -1.42
CA GLU A 264 -3.20 9.70 -1.46
C GLU A 264 -3.24 11.02 -2.22
N LEU A 265 -3.01 12.11 -1.50
CA LEU A 265 -3.06 13.46 -2.03
C LEU A 265 -1.67 13.94 -2.41
N GLY A 266 -1.48 14.26 -3.67
CA GLY A 266 -0.29 14.95 -4.18
C GLY A 266 -0.21 16.41 -3.78
N ILE A 267 -0.16 16.72 -2.48
CA ILE A 267 -0.09 18.10 -1.93
C ILE A 267 1.23 18.78 -2.27
N GLN A 268 2.32 18.00 -2.32
CA GLN A 268 3.70 18.39 -2.61
C GLN A 268 4.34 19.36 -1.62
N SER A 269 3.65 20.43 -1.20
CA SER A 269 4.16 21.42 -0.26
C SER A 269 3.05 21.99 0.61
N VAL A 270 3.43 22.57 1.75
CA VAL A 270 2.57 23.43 2.57
C VAL A 270 2.69 24.91 2.19
N TYR A 271 3.59 25.25 1.26
CA TYR A 271 3.82 26.62 0.80
C TYR A 271 3.17 26.85 -0.57
N GLU A 272 2.54 28.01 -0.76
CA GLU A 272 1.85 28.38 -2.00
C GLU A 272 2.83 28.64 -3.17
N ALA A 273 3.97 29.26 -2.89
CA ALA A 273 4.98 29.63 -3.89
C ALA A 273 5.46 28.45 -4.77
N PRO A 274 5.90 27.30 -4.22
CA PRO A 274 6.33 26.17 -5.04
C PRO A 274 5.20 25.58 -5.89
N LEU A 275 3.95 25.61 -5.44
CA LEU A 275 2.82 25.09 -6.22
C LEU A 275 2.59 25.91 -7.49
N LYS A 276 2.70 27.25 -7.36
CA LYS A 276 2.62 28.19 -8.50
C LYS A 276 3.81 28.03 -9.45
N LEU A 277 5.04 28.05 -8.92
CA LEU A 277 6.27 27.94 -9.72
C LEU A 277 6.39 26.62 -10.48
N THR A 278 5.78 25.55 -9.96
CA THR A 278 5.81 24.23 -10.60
C THR A 278 4.60 23.92 -11.49
N ASN A 279 3.71 24.90 -11.68
CA ASN A 279 2.45 24.72 -12.40
C ASN A 279 1.69 23.48 -11.89
N ARG A 280 1.53 23.37 -10.56
CA ARG A 280 0.99 22.17 -9.93
C ARG A 280 -0.52 22.00 -10.14
N GLY A 281 -1.20 23.10 -10.46
CA GLY A 281 -2.63 23.16 -10.78
C GLY A 281 -3.57 22.94 -9.59
N HIS A 282 -3.14 23.27 -8.37
CA HIS A 282 -4.00 23.43 -7.19
C HIS A 282 -3.31 24.38 -6.19
N SER A 283 -4.09 24.93 -5.28
CA SER A 283 -3.65 25.84 -4.21
C SER A 283 -3.56 25.13 -2.85
N ILE A 284 -2.98 25.78 -1.85
CA ILE A 284 -3.05 25.31 -0.46
C ILE A 284 -4.50 25.25 0.03
N ALA A 285 -5.37 26.17 -0.40
CA ALA A 285 -6.79 26.15 -0.05
C ALA A 285 -7.48 24.87 -0.57
N ASP A 286 -7.17 24.41 -1.78
CA ASP A 286 -7.69 23.15 -2.31
C ASP A 286 -7.20 21.95 -1.50
N THR A 287 -5.95 21.99 -1.04
CA THR A 287 -5.38 20.97 -0.14
C THR A 287 -6.13 20.91 1.18
N ILE A 288 -6.31 22.03 1.86
CA ILE A 288 -7.01 22.10 3.15
C ILE A 288 -8.46 21.61 2.99
N LYS A 289 -9.16 22.12 1.96
CA LYS A 289 -10.54 21.75 1.68
C LYS A 289 -10.70 20.26 1.38
N SER A 290 -9.85 19.70 0.54
CA SER A 290 -9.90 18.26 0.20
C SER A 290 -9.58 17.37 1.41
N ILE A 291 -8.61 17.74 2.24
CA ILE A 291 -8.32 17.00 3.48
C ILE A 291 -9.53 16.99 4.42
N GLN A 292 -10.17 18.15 4.65
CA GLN A 292 -11.35 18.23 5.50
C GLN A 292 -12.48 17.34 4.98
N ILE A 293 -12.83 17.49 3.70
CA ILE A 293 -13.90 16.70 3.06
C ILE A 293 -13.63 15.21 3.21
N LEU A 294 -12.43 14.76 2.87
CA LEU A 294 -12.09 13.34 2.90
C LEU A 294 -12.06 12.78 4.33
N LYS A 295 -11.61 13.57 5.32
CA LYS A 295 -11.68 13.18 6.73
C LYS A 295 -13.13 13.06 7.22
N ASP A 296 -13.99 14.00 6.86
CA ASP A 296 -15.41 13.99 7.21
C ASP A 296 -16.21 12.91 6.46
N LEU A 297 -15.68 12.41 5.34
CA LEU A 297 -16.14 11.17 4.68
C LEU A 297 -15.53 9.89 5.30
N GLY A 298 -14.73 10.02 6.35
CA GLY A 298 -14.08 8.92 7.07
C GLY A 298 -12.82 8.35 6.39
N LEU A 299 -12.39 8.85 5.23
CA LEU A 299 -11.25 8.30 4.49
C LEU A 299 -9.91 8.59 5.17
N LYS A 300 -8.96 7.65 5.04
CA LYS A 300 -7.56 7.84 5.46
C LYS A 300 -6.82 8.74 4.48
N ILE A 301 -5.99 9.64 4.98
CA ILE A 301 -5.23 10.61 4.17
C ILE A 301 -3.74 10.27 4.17
N ASN A 302 -3.20 9.98 3.00
CA ASN A 302 -1.76 9.89 2.79
C ASN A 302 -1.27 11.13 2.03
N ALA A 303 -0.51 12.00 2.68
CA ALA A 303 0.09 13.14 2.01
C ALA A 303 1.33 12.70 1.23
N HIS A 304 1.41 13.10 -0.03
CA HIS A 304 2.64 13.02 -0.82
C HIS A 304 3.30 14.40 -0.82
N TYR A 305 4.41 14.51 -0.08
CA TYR A 305 5.20 15.72 0.13
C TYR A 305 6.52 15.61 -0.63
N MET A 306 6.98 16.70 -1.24
CA MET A 306 8.22 16.73 -2.02
C MET A 306 9.22 17.73 -1.45
N LEU A 307 10.46 17.27 -1.28
CA LEU A 307 11.58 18.12 -0.85
C LEU A 307 12.29 18.72 -2.05
N GLY A 308 12.75 19.95 -1.92
CA GLY A 308 13.57 20.65 -2.92
C GLY A 308 12.78 21.22 -4.08
N LEU A 309 11.47 21.46 -3.91
CA LEU A 309 10.68 22.14 -4.94
C LEU A 309 11.23 23.56 -5.20
N PRO A 310 11.21 24.06 -6.45
CA PRO A 310 11.53 25.45 -6.74
C PRO A 310 10.74 26.42 -5.86
N GLY A 311 11.42 27.35 -5.20
CA GLY A 311 10.81 28.34 -4.30
C GLY A 311 10.70 27.92 -2.83
N VAL A 312 11.25 26.76 -2.43
CA VAL A 312 11.43 26.39 -1.02
C VAL A 312 12.90 26.44 -0.67
N ASP A 313 13.23 27.24 0.35
CA ASP A 313 14.58 27.30 0.89
C ASP A 313 14.89 26.01 1.66
N ARG A 314 16.14 25.53 1.60
CA ARG A 314 16.55 24.23 2.18
C ARG A 314 16.31 24.15 3.70
N ASP A 315 16.53 25.26 4.39
CA ASP A 315 16.32 25.41 5.84
C ASP A 315 14.84 25.38 6.24
N LYS A 316 13.93 25.73 5.32
CA LYS A 316 12.47 25.70 5.53
C LYS A 316 11.83 24.33 5.32
N GLU A 317 12.58 23.34 4.82
CA GLU A 317 12.04 22.00 4.55
C GLU A 317 11.61 21.27 5.83
N VAL A 318 12.42 21.39 6.89
CA VAL A 318 12.10 20.79 8.20
C VAL A 318 10.88 21.48 8.81
N GLU A 319 10.79 22.81 8.73
CA GLU A 319 9.64 23.56 9.24
C GLU A 319 8.38 23.26 8.43
N GLY A 320 8.46 23.08 7.12
CA GLY A 320 7.30 22.72 6.29
C GLY A 320 6.76 21.34 6.65
N LEU A 321 7.64 20.36 6.91
CA LEU A 321 7.24 19.05 7.41
C LEU A 321 6.67 19.09 8.84
N LYS A 322 7.14 20.01 9.69
CA LYS A 322 6.60 20.23 11.03
C LYS A 322 5.21 20.87 10.96
N GLN A 323 5.05 21.92 10.15
CA GLN A 323 3.78 22.59 9.88
C GLN A 323 2.71 21.61 9.40
N LEU A 324 3.07 20.68 8.51
CA LEU A 324 2.15 19.65 8.00
C LEU A 324 1.43 18.86 9.11
N PHE A 325 2.06 18.72 10.28
CA PHE A 325 1.53 17.94 11.40
C PHE A 325 1.09 18.79 12.61
N SER A 326 1.55 20.04 12.72
CA SER A 326 1.11 20.96 13.78
C SER A 326 -0.14 21.75 13.39
N ASP A 327 -0.25 22.17 12.12
CA ASP A 327 -1.39 22.95 11.63
C ASP A 327 -2.65 22.06 11.50
N PRO A 328 -3.75 22.36 12.22
CA PRO A 328 -4.97 21.55 12.20
C PRO A 328 -5.61 21.44 10.81
N ASN A 329 -5.30 22.34 9.87
CA ASN A 329 -5.83 22.30 8.51
C ASN A 329 -5.30 21.13 7.66
N PHE A 330 -4.18 20.51 8.06
CA PHE A 330 -3.58 19.37 7.35
C PHE A 330 -3.70 18.07 8.15
N LYS A 331 -2.76 17.84 9.07
CA LYS A 331 -2.63 16.63 9.89
C LYS A 331 -2.94 15.30 9.16
N PRO A 332 -2.23 14.94 8.08
CA PRO A 332 -2.51 13.73 7.30
C PRO A 332 -2.05 12.47 8.05
N ASP A 333 -2.84 11.39 8.01
CA ASP A 333 -2.56 10.14 8.75
C ASP A 333 -1.26 9.46 8.34
N MET A 334 -0.88 9.63 7.08
CA MET A 334 0.27 8.99 6.46
C MET A 334 1.06 9.98 5.60
N LEU A 335 2.34 9.67 5.40
CA LEU A 335 3.25 10.52 4.63
C LEU A 335 4.14 9.70 3.68
N LYS A 336 4.18 10.12 2.42
CA LYS A 336 5.24 9.81 1.45
C LYS A 336 6.08 11.07 1.25
N ILE A 337 7.38 11.01 1.55
CA ILE A 337 8.31 12.13 1.39
C ILE A 337 9.24 11.79 0.23
N TYR A 338 9.22 12.53 -0.87
CA TYR A 338 10.11 12.29 -2.01
C TYR A 338 10.98 13.51 -2.32
N PRO A 339 12.31 13.39 -2.29
CA PRO A 339 13.18 14.40 -2.88
C PRO A 339 12.89 14.61 -4.37
N LEU A 340 12.84 15.86 -4.81
CA LEU A 340 12.58 16.21 -6.20
C LEU A 340 13.75 15.75 -7.09
N LEU A 341 13.40 14.97 -8.12
CA LEU A 341 14.34 14.44 -9.11
C LEU A 341 14.27 15.27 -10.40
N VAL A 342 15.43 15.55 -11.00
CA VAL A 342 15.52 16.19 -12.31
C VAL A 342 15.44 15.12 -13.39
N MET A 343 14.46 15.23 -14.28
CA MET A 343 14.18 14.25 -15.31
C MET A 343 14.27 14.87 -16.70
N LYS A 344 14.97 14.22 -17.63
CA LYS A 344 15.04 14.67 -19.03
C LYS A 344 13.62 14.86 -19.61
N GLY A 345 13.45 15.82 -20.51
CA GLY A 345 12.15 16.11 -21.13
C GLY A 345 11.16 16.88 -20.25
N THR A 346 11.64 17.48 -19.14
CA THR A 346 10.85 18.34 -18.26
C THR A 346 11.36 19.79 -18.30
N PRO A 347 10.49 20.80 -18.06
CA PRO A 347 10.95 22.17 -17.87
C PRO A 347 12.00 22.32 -16.76
N LEU A 348 11.89 21.55 -15.67
CA LEU A 348 12.87 21.54 -14.58
C LEU A 348 14.27 21.12 -15.05
N TYR A 349 14.36 20.19 -16.01
CA TYR A 349 15.64 19.78 -16.59
C TYR A 349 16.32 20.92 -17.35
N LEU A 350 15.56 21.76 -18.05
CA LEU A 350 16.09 22.93 -18.73
C LEU A 350 16.58 23.98 -17.73
N GLN A 351 15.82 24.22 -16.65
CA GLN A 351 16.23 25.11 -15.55
C GLN A 351 17.54 24.63 -14.90
N TRP A 352 17.65 23.34 -14.61
CA TRP A 352 18.87 22.73 -14.08
C TRP A 352 20.06 22.90 -15.05
N LYS A 353 19.87 22.63 -16.35
CA LYS A 353 20.92 22.82 -17.37
C LYS A 353 21.42 24.26 -17.47
N ARG A 354 20.56 25.24 -17.19
CA ARG A 354 20.88 26.67 -17.18
C ARG A 354 21.46 27.15 -15.84
N GLY A 355 21.65 26.26 -14.85
CA GLY A 355 22.09 26.63 -13.51
C GLY A 355 21.02 27.32 -12.64
N GLN A 356 19.77 27.38 -13.10
CA GLN A 356 18.65 28.05 -12.42
C GLN A 356 17.99 27.19 -11.33
N TYR A 357 18.32 25.90 -11.27
CA TYR A 357 17.83 24.98 -10.25
C TYR A 357 18.95 24.06 -9.78
N LYS A 358 19.10 23.93 -8.46
CA LYS A 358 20.07 23.04 -7.82
C LYS A 358 19.32 21.99 -6.97
N PRO A 359 19.29 20.71 -7.38
CA PRO A 359 18.55 19.70 -6.65
C PRO A 359 19.18 19.38 -5.29
N ILE A 360 18.37 18.82 -4.40
CA ILE A 360 18.80 18.28 -3.12
C ILE A 360 19.59 16.98 -3.35
N THR A 361 20.71 16.84 -2.65
CA THR A 361 21.57 15.65 -2.64
C THR A 361 21.03 14.57 -1.69
N THR A 362 21.52 13.34 -1.81
CA THR A 362 21.15 12.25 -0.89
C THR A 362 21.44 12.60 0.57
N ALA A 363 22.59 13.24 0.85
CA ALA A 363 22.98 13.62 2.20
C ALA A 363 22.05 14.70 2.79
N GLU A 364 21.76 15.77 2.04
CA GLU A 364 20.83 16.82 2.45
C GLU A 364 19.42 16.27 2.68
N ALA A 365 18.92 15.41 1.78
CA ALA A 365 17.61 14.78 1.95
C ALA A 365 17.55 13.89 3.20
N ALA A 366 18.61 13.11 3.45
CA ALA A 366 18.68 12.25 4.63
C ALA A 366 18.69 13.08 5.91
N GLU A 367 19.42 14.18 5.92
CA GLU A 367 19.51 15.14 7.02
C GLU A 367 18.16 15.78 7.33
N ILE A 368 17.51 16.38 6.32
CA ILE A 368 16.19 17.01 6.47
C ILE A 368 15.16 16.01 7.04
N ILE A 369 15.09 14.82 6.46
CA ILE A 369 14.12 13.79 6.89
C ILE A 369 14.45 13.30 8.30
N SER A 370 15.73 13.14 8.64
CA SER A 370 16.18 12.73 9.97
C SER A 370 15.74 13.75 11.04
N GLU A 371 15.97 15.04 10.79
CA GLU A 371 15.58 16.12 11.70
C GLU A 371 14.06 16.27 11.81
N ALA A 372 13.33 16.26 10.68
CA ALA A 372 11.87 16.38 10.69
C ALA A 372 11.19 15.24 11.46
N LYS A 373 11.76 14.03 11.44
CA LYS A 373 11.23 12.86 12.14
C LYS A 373 11.22 12.98 13.67
N ARG A 374 11.90 13.96 14.26
CA ARG A 374 11.76 14.34 15.69
C ARG A 374 10.35 14.77 16.04
N PHE A 375 9.71 15.47 15.10
CA PHE A 375 8.42 16.14 15.32
C PHE A 375 7.23 15.33 14.82
N PHE A 376 7.48 14.17 14.19
CA PHE A 376 6.40 13.34 13.64
C PHE A 376 5.56 12.75 14.78
N PRO A 377 4.27 13.08 14.85
CA PRO A 377 3.40 12.59 15.90
C PRO A 377 3.24 11.07 15.88
N LYS A 378 2.81 10.52 17.02
CA LYS A 378 2.54 9.08 17.20
C LYS A 378 1.54 8.53 16.19
N TRP A 379 0.54 9.33 15.81
CA TRP A 379 -0.54 8.96 14.91
C TRP A 379 -0.17 8.95 13.42
N VAL A 380 1.04 9.37 13.05
CA VAL A 380 1.49 9.45 11.65
C VAL A 380 2.25 8.19 11.22
N ARG A 381 1.99 7.69 10.00
CA ARG A 381 2.80 6.64 9.38
C ARG A 381 3.60 7.15 8.18
N VAL A 382 4.94 7.13 8.29
CA VAL A 382 5.84 7.42 7.14
C VAL A 382 5.91 6.20 6.22
N MET A 383 5.09 6.19 5.17
CA MET A 383 4.99 5.11 4.19
C MET A 383 6.31 4.93 3.43
N ARG A 384 6.82 6.01 2.84
CA ARG A 384 8.04 5.99 2.03
C ARG A 384 8.80 7.31 2.17
N VAL A 385 10.12 7.22 1.98
CA VAL A 385 11.04 8.36 1.95
C VAL A 385 11.71 8.52 0.58
N ASN A 386 11.40 7.64 -0.37
CA ASN A 386 11.95 7.68 -1.72
C ASN A 386 11.01 6.97 -2.71
N ARG A 387 11.13 7.32 -3.99
CA ARG A 387 10.40 6.76 -5.12
C ARG A 387 11.15 5.59 -5.77
N ASP A 388 10.40 4.65 -6.36
CA ASP A 388 10.96 3.52 -7.11
C ASP A 388 11.36 3.90 -8.55
N ILE A 389 12.05 5.04 -8.74
CA ILE A 389 12.61 5.40 -10.05
C ILE A 389 14.04 4.86 -10.11
N PRO A 390 14.39 4.07 -11.14
CA PRO A 390 15.77 3.64 -11.31
C PRO A 390 16.69 4.85 -11.52
N THR A 391 17.80 4.91 -10.79
CA THR A 391 18.71 6.07 -10.77
C THR A 391 19.29 6.41 -12.14
N TYR A 392 19.50 5.40 -13.00
CA TYR A 392 19.97 5.60 -14.39
C TYR A 392 18.99 6.39 -15.29
N VAL A 393 17.73 6.57 -14.86
CA VAL A 393 16.73 7.36 -15.59
C VAL A 393 16.76 8.84 -15.17
N THR A 394 17.31 9.14 -13.99
CA THR A 394 17.37 10.50 -13.44
C THR A 394 18.57 11.27 -13.99
N SER A 395 18.42 12.58 -14.21
CA SER A 395 19.51 13.44 -14.68
C SER A 395 20.26 14.13 -13.53
N ALA A 396 19.58 14.43 -12.42
CA ALA A 396 20.16 14.95 -11.19
C ALA A 396 19.20 14.78 -10.01
N GLY A 397 19.69 14.92 -8.79
CA GLY A 397 18.95 14.67 -7.55
C GLY A 397 19.65 13.65 -6.67
N ILE A 398 18.88 12.96 -5.85
CA ILE A 398 19.39 11.84 -5.06
C ILE A 398 19.89 10.71 -5.98
N ASP A 399 21.02 10.13 -5.62
CA ASP A 399 21.75 9.11 -6.39
C ASP A 399 21.68 7.71 -5.73
N LYS A 400 21.04 7.60 -4.56
CA LYS A 400 20.88 6.35 -3.81
C LYS A 400 19.42 5.92 -3.73
N THR A 401 19.18 4.62 -3.90
CA THR A 401 17.84 4.02 -3.80
C THR A 401 17.45 3.69 -2.36
N ASN A 402 18.43 3.51 -1.46
CA ASN A 402 18.26 3.11 -0.06
C ASN A 402 18.25 4.30 0.92
N LEU A 403 17.68 5.47 0.55
CA LEU A 403 17.67 6.69 1.39
C LEU A 403 17.20 6.46 2.84
N ARG A 404 16.27 5.53 3.06
CA ARG A 404 15.78 5.19 4.41
C ARG A 404 16.89 4.69 5.35
N GLN A 405 17.89 4.00 4.80
CA GLN A 405 19.04 3.51 5.55
C GLN A 405 19.91 4.68 6.02
N TYR A 406 20.25 5.61 5.13
CA TYR A 406 20.99 6.83 5.48
C TYR A 406 20.28 7.68 6.52
N VAL A 407 18.95 7.85 6.38
CA VAL A 407 18.14 8.52 7.41
C VAL A 407 18.30 7.82 8.76
N LYS A 408 18.21 6.48 8.79
CA LYS A 408 18.34 5.72 10.05
C LYS A 408 19.73 5.87 10.68
N GLU A 409 20.78 5.77 9.88
CA GLU A 409 22.16 5.94 10.34
C GLU A 409 22.40 7.34 10.92
N LEU A 410 21.83 8.39 10.32
CA LEU A 410 21.88 9.74 10.87
C LEU A 410 21.09 9.87 12.16
N GLN A 411 19.90 9.27 12.23
CA GLN A 411 19.11 9.24 13.46
C GLN A 411 19.88 8.56 14.61
N GLU A 412 20.55 7.44 14.34
CA GLU A 412 21.39 6.74 15.32
C GLU A 412 22.58 7.61 15.76
N LYS A 413 23.32 8.21 14.82
CA LYS A 413 24.45 9.10 15.12
C LYS A 413 24.07 10.33 15.96
N LYS A 414 22.86 10.85 15.76
CA LYS A 414 22.37 12.08 16.41
C LYS A 414 21.42 11.82 17.58
N ASN A 415 21.28 10.55 18.00
CA ASN A 415 20.34 10.14 19.06
C ASN A 415 18.90 10.64 18.83
N ILE A 416 18.43 10.60 17.58
CA ILE A 416 17.08 11.01 17.20
C ILE A 416 16.12 9.84 17.37
N VAL A 417 15.16 10.00 18.28
CA VAL A 417 14.04 9.08 18.41
C VAL A 417 12.88 9.57 17.55
N CYS A 418 12.29 8.66 16.77
CA CYS A 418 11.09 8.94 15.99
C CYS A 418 9.91 8.09 16.49
N ASN A 419 8.81 8.77 16.79
CA ASN A 419 7.61 8.14 17.34
C ASN A 419 6.53 7.85 16.29
N CYS A 420 6.81 8.00 15.00
CA CYS A 420 5.84 7.64 13.97
C CYS A 420 5.50 6.13 14.04
N ILE A 421 4.29 5.76 13.59
CA ILE A 421 3.76 4.39 13.57
C ILE A 421 4.78 3.39 13.01
N ARG A 422 5.42 3.71 11.89
CA ARG A 422 6.38 2.81 11.23
C ARG A 422 7.65 2.56 12.06
N CYS A 423 8.04 3.51 12.90
CA CYS A 423 9.18 3.36 13.79
C CYS A 423 8.82 2.57 15.06
N ARG A 424 7.53 2.50 15.42
CA ARG A 424 7.02 1.83 16.62
C ARG A 424 6.42 0.44 16.37
N GLU A 425 5.90 0.15 15.18
CA GLU A 425 5.25 -1.13 14.85
C GLU A 425 6.10 -2.36 15.26
N VAL A 426 5.46 -3.35 15.92
CA VAL A 426 6.13 -4.51 16.54
C VAL A 426 7.05 -5.27 15.58
N GLY A 427 6.68 -5.39 14.31
CA GLY A 427 7.51 -6.01 13.28
C GLY A 427 8.03 -7.41 13.68
N ARG A 428 9.25 -7.75 13.22
CA ARG A 428 9.91 -9.04 13.52
C ARG A 428 10.81 -9.02 14.75
N ASN A 429 11.35 -7.85 15.09
CA ASN A 429 12.52 -7.75 15.96
C ASN A 429 12.22 -7.11 17.32
N LYS A 430 11.02 -6.55 17.52
CA LYS A 430 10.69 -5.89 18.79
C LYS A 430 9.97 -6.84 19.73
N THR A 431 10.39 -6.82 20.98
CA THR A 431 9.74 -7.50 22.09
C THR A 431 8.85 -6.52 22.84
N PHE A 432 7.78 -7.03 23.43
CA PHE A 432 6.86 -6.27 24.29
C PHE A 432 6.51 -7.10 25.52
N GLU A 433 6.08 -6.43 26.58
CA GLU A 433 5.76 -7.04 27.87
C GLU A 433 4.40 -6.58 28.37
N ASN A 434 4.26 -5.28 28.65
CA ASN A 434 3.02 -4.70 29.16
C ASN A 434 2.36 -3.87 28.07
N VAL A 435 1.14 -4.25 27.67
CA VAL A 435 0.40 -3.56 26.60
C VAL A 435 -0.77 -2.82 27.22
N GLU A 436 -0.79 -1.52 26.96
CA GLU A 436 -1.80 -0.59 27.47
C GLU A 436 -2.62 -0.02 26.31
N ILE A 437 -3.81 0.49 26.62
CA ILE A 437 -4.61 1.27 25.68
C ILE A 437 -4.39 2.75 25.97
N THR A 438 -3.71 3.45 25.08
CA THR A 438 -3.46 4.91 25.18
C THR A 438 -4.29 5.66 24.14
N ILE A 439 -4.53 6.96 24.38
CA ILE A 439 -5.35 7.80 23.51
C ILE A 439 -4.65 9.15 23.33
N ASP A 440 -4.37 9.50 22.09
CA ASP A 440 -3.98 10.85 21.69
C ASP A 440 -5.19 11.55 21.05
N GLU A 441 -5.68 12.62 21.69
CA GLU A 441 -6.76 13.46 21.18
C GLU A 441 -6.20 14.72 20.50
N PHE A 442 -6.71 15.06 19.33
CA PHE A 442 -6.31 16.30 18.65
C PHE A 442 -7.36 16.81 17.66
N GLU A 443 -7.37 18.13 17.46
CA GLU A 443 -8.19 18.75 16.42
C GLU A 443 -7.54 18.60 15.05
N ALA A 444 -8.36 18.27 14.04
CA ALA A 444 -7.95 18.32 12.65
C ALA A 444 -9.13 18.60 11.73
N SER A 445 -8.96 19.60 10.86
CA SER A 445 -9.92 20.00 9.85
C SER A 445 -11.31 20.27 10.47
N ASN A 446 -11.34 21.11 11.50
CA ASN A 446 -12.52 21.47 12.30
C ASN A 446 -13.26 20.31 13.00
N GLY A 447 -12.74 19.08 12.90
CA GLY A 447 -13.26 17.91 13.61
C GLY A 447 -12.30 17.46 14.69
N LYS A 448 -12.74 16.46 15.44
CA LYS A 448 -12.00 15.89 16.57
C LYS A 448 -11.49 14.50 16.20
N GLU A 449 -10.20 14.25 16.34
CA GLU A 449 -9.58 12.94 16.10
C GLU A 449 -9.12 12.34 17.43
N PHE A 450 -9.27 11.03 17.55
CA PHE A 450 -8.76 10.22 18.65
C PHE A 450 -7.95 9.08 18.04
N PHE A 451 -6.67 9.05 18.38
CA PHE A 451 -5.77 7.96 18.02
C PHE A 451 -5.62 7.02 19.21
N ILE A 452 -6.33 5.90 19.14
CA ILE A 452 -6.40 4.91 20.21
C ILE A 452 -5.37 3.83 19.90
N GLU A 453 -4.40 3.60 20.77
CA GLU A 453 -3.29 2.70 20.54
C GLU A 453 -3.34 1.51 21.49
N ALA A 454 -2.98 0.34 21.00
CA ALA A 454 -2.54 -0.78 21.83
C ALA A 454 -1.01 -0.82 21.76
N GLU A 455 -0.34 -0.28 22.77
CA GLU A 455 1.11 -0.11 22.78
C GLU A 455 1.76 -0.56 24.09
N ASP A 456 3.02 -0.99 24.00
CA ASP A 456 3.94 -1.07 25.13
C ASP A 456 4.69 0.25 25.21
N VAL A 457 4.23 1.11 26.13
CA VAL A 457 4.73 2.48 26.32
C VAL A 457 6.21 2.46 26.69
N LYS A 458 6.62 1.53 27.57
CA LYS A 458 7.99 1.42 28.07
C LYS A 458 8.97 1.05 26.96
N ASN A 459 8.60 0.10 26.10
CA ASN A 459 9.45 -0.39 25.03
C ASN A 459 9.23 0.35 23.69
N ASN A 460 8.32 1.33 23.66
CA ASN A 460 7.94 2.10 22.47
C ASN A 460 7.53 1.20 21.29
N VAL A 461 6.63 0.24 21.58
CA VAL A 461 6.18 -0.79 20.63
C VAL A 461 4.68 -0.69 20.40
N LEU A 462 4.28 -0.51 19.14
CA LEU A 462 2.88 -0.44 18.73
C LEU A 462 2.40 -1.79 18.19
N LEU A 463 1.33 -2.33 18.78
CA LEU A 463 0.72 -3.61 18.38
C LEU A 463 -0.51 -3.41 17.48
N GLY A 464 -1.23 -2.31 17.66
CA GLY A 464 -2.38 -1.97 16.85
C GLY A 464 -2.93 -0.60 17.22
N PHE A 465 -3.78 -0.04 16.39
CA PHE A 465 -4.39 1.26 16.62
C PHE A 465 -5.77 1.37 15.97
N CYS A 466 -6.54 2.34 16.43
CA CYS A 466 -7.81 2.75 15.86
C CYS A 466 -7.85 4.28 15.70
N ARG A 467 -8.31 4.75 14.54
CA ARG A 467 -8.55 6.18 14.26
C ARG A 467 -10.05 6.44 14.37
N LEU A 468 -10.44 7.14 15.42
CA LEU A 468 -11.82 7.58 15.64
C LEU A 468 -11.91 9.08 15.34
N ARG A 469 -12.95 9.50 14.61
CA ARG A 469 -13.22 10.90 14.29
C ARG A 469 -14.65 11.27 14.63
N PHE A 470 -14.82 12.48 15.17
CA PHE A 470 -16.10 13.19 15.11
C PHE A 470 -16.04 14.18 13.94
N PRO A 471 -16.84 13.94 12.88
CA PRO A 471 -16.78 14.75 11.68
C PRO A 471 -17.30 16.16 11.94
N SER A 472 -16.77 17.13 11.20
CA SER A 472 -17.19 18.54 11.28
C SER A 472 -18.37 18.88 10.37
N GLN A 473 -18.65 18.01 9.39
CA GLN A 473 -19.67 18.22 8.35
C GLN A 473 -20.48 16.94 8.10
N GLN A 474 -21.78 17.10 7.86
CA GLN A 474 -22.69 16.03 7.45
C GLN A 474 -22.67 15.85 5.93
N LEU A 475 -21.56 15.31 5.40
CA LEU A 475 -21.32 15.25 3.95
C LEU A 475 -22.09 14.15 3.22
N ARG A 476 -22.76 13.26 3.94
CA ARG A 476 -23.66 12.23 3.40
C ARG A 476 -24.81 11.96 4.35
N LYS A 477 -25.90 11.40 3.82
CA LYS A 477 -27.11 11.05 4.59
C LYS A 477 -26.84 10.09 5.76
N GLU A 478 -25.81 9.26 5.67
CA GLU A 478 -25.46 8.32 6.73
C GLU A 478 -24.81 9.04 7.94
N ILE A 479 -24.26 10.24 7.75
CA ILE A 479 -23.50 11.01 8.73
C ILE A 479 -24.40 12.08 9.34
N THR A 480 -24.59 12.01 10.66
CA THR A 480 -25.38 12.95 11.46
C THR A 480 -24.49 13.66 12.49
N ASP A 481 -25.01 14.68 13.19
CA ASP A 481 -24.29 15.35 14.29
C ASP A 481 -23.88 14.40 15.42
N ASN A 482 -24.64 13.32 15.62
CA ASN A 482 -24.39 12.31 16.64
C ASN A 482 -23.56 11.11 16.12
N THR A 483 -23.00 11.21 14.91
CA THR A 483 -22.17 10.14 14.34
C THR A 483 -20.72 10.22 14.78
N ALA A 484 -20.18 9.08 15.21
CA ALA A 484 -18.76 8.81 15.37
C ALA A 484 -18.26 7.96 14.19
N MET A 485 -17.04 8.19 13.72
CA MET A 485 -16.48 7.47 12.56
C MET A 485 -15.17 6.77 12.88
N ILE A 486 -15.10 5.47 12.64
CA ILE A 486 -13.86 4.69 12.62
C ILE A 486 -13.26 4.78 11.21
N ARG A 487 -12.17 5.53 11.09
CA ARG A 487 -11.43 5.79 9.84
C ARG A 487 -10.41 4.69 9.54
N GLU A 488 -9.89 4.04 10.59
CA GLU A 488 -8.95 2.94 10.45
C GLU A 488 -8.98 2.07 11.71
N LEU A 489 -8.95 0.75 11.52
CA LEU A 489 -8.55 -0.21 12.53
C LEU A 489 -7.41 -1.03 11.95
N HIS A 490 -6.27 -1.06 12.63
CA HIS A 490 -5.12 -1.85 12.20
C HIS A 490 -4.51 -2.60 13.37
N VAL A 491 -4.30 -3.90 13.20
CA VAL A 491 -3.62 -4.75 14.18
C VAL A 491 -2.48 -5.47 13.48
N TYR A 492 -1.27 -5.27 13.98
CA TYR A 492 -0.07 -5.89 13.44
C TYR A 492 -0.03 -7.36 13.83
N ALA A 493 0.25 -8.23 12.86
CA ALA A 493 0.52 -9.63 13.14
C ALA A 493 1.96 -9.77 13.63
N SER A 494 2.19 -10.50 14.74
CA SER A 494 3.52 -10.99 15.06
C SER A 494 3.94 -12.02 14.01
N SER A 495 4.85 -11.68 13.11
CA SER A 495 5.43 -12.66 12.20
C SER A 495 6.41 -13.56 12.97
N VAL A 496 6.15 -14.87 12.97
CA VAL A 496 7.08 -15.86 13.52
C VAL A 496 8.34 -15.90 12.65
N ALA A 497 9.53 -15.81 13.27
CA ALA A 497 10.77 -16.10 12.57
C ALA A 497 10.75 -17.55 12.07
N VAL A 498 11.28 -17.79 10.87
CA VAL A 498 11.38 -19.12 10.27
C VAL A 498 12.08 -20.06 11.25
N GLY A 499 11.43 -21.15 11.64
CA GLY A 499 12.00 -22.21 12.48
C GLY A 499 11.58 -22.24 13.96
N ASN A 500 10.89 -21.22 14.47
CA ASN A 500 10.42 -21.23 15.87
C ASN A 500 8.91 -21.54 15.98
N LEU A 501 8.52 -22.34 16.97
CA LEU A 501 7.12 -22.48 17.37
C LEU A 501 6.59 -21.13 17.90
N PRO A 502 5.28 -20.82 17.73
CA PRO A 502 4.71 -19.59 18.28
C PRO A 502 4.89 -19.57 19.81
N LYS A 503 5.59 -18.57 20.36
CA LYS A 503 5.66 -18.38 21.82
C LYS A 503 4.28 -17.99 22.36
N GLU A 504 3.93 -18.37 23.60
CA GLU A 504 2.64 -18.04 24.25
C GLU A 504 2.26 -16.54 24.15
N LYS A 505 3.24 -15.63 24.25
CA LYS A 505 3.04 -14.17 24.06
C LYS A 505 2.53 -13.77 22.65
N GLN A 506 2.70 -14.61 21.63
CA GLN A 506 2.20 -14.36 20.27
C GLN A 506 0.71 -14.73 20.11
N VAL A 507 0.19 -15.62 20.98
CA VAL A 507 -1.23 -15.95 21.06
C VAL A 507 -2.03 -14.78 21.67
N GLN A 508 -1.38 -13.94 22.50
CA GLN A 508 -1.98 -12.74 23.12
C GLN A 508 -2.38 -11.63 22.12
N HIS A 509 -1.91 -11.62 20.87
CA HIS A 509 -2.36 -10.64 19.87
C HIS A 509 -3.83 -10.82 19.43
N ARG A 510 -4.44 -11.98 19.74
CA ARG A 510 -5.85 -12.24 19.47
C ARG A 510 -6.71 -11.41 20.44
N GLY A 511 -7.33 -10.35 19.92
CA GLY A 511 -8.35 -9.59 20.65
C GLY A 511 -8.14 -8.09 20.70
N TYR A 512 -6.94 -7.57 20.39
CA TYR A 512 -6.70 -6.12 20.40
C TYR A 512 -7.62 -5.35 19.44
N GLY A 513 -7.96 -5.92 18.29
CA GLY A 513 -8.93 -5.30 17.39
C GLY A 513 -10.29 -5.07 18.07
N LYS A 514 -10.79 -6.06 18.82
CA LYS A 514 -12.05 -5.93 19.58
C LYS A 514 -11.90 -4.93 20.74
N LYS A 515 -10.79 -4.97 21.47
CA LYS A 515 -10.52 -4.02 22.57
C LYS A 515 -10.47 -2.56 22.09
N LEU A 516 -9.80 -2.32 20.95
CA LEU A 516 -9.73 -1.00 20.32
C LEU A 516 -11.11 -0.52 19.87
N MET A 517 -11.90 -1.38 19.23
CA MET A 517 -13.29 -1.05 18.85
C MET A 517 -14.15 -0.74 20.07
N MET A 518 -14.08 -1.55 21.13
CA MET A 518 -14.81 -1.29 22.38
C MET A 518 -14.44 0.07 22.98
N LYS A 519 -13.14 0.40 23.04
CA LYS A 519 -12.72 1.70 23.57
C LYS A 519 -13.19 2.86 22.69
N ALA A 520 -13.23 2.68 21.36
CA ALA A 520 -13.78 3.69 20.47
C ALA A 520 -15.29 3.88 20.67
N GLU A 521 -16.05 2.80 20.86
CA GLU A 521 -17.49 2.84 21.20
C GLU A 521 -17.74 3.53 22.55
N GLU A 522 -16.90 3.28 23.55
CA GLU A 522 -16.93 3.96 24.85
C GLU A 522 -16.71 5.47 24.71
N ILE A 523 -15.63 5.89 24.03
CA ILE A 523 -15.33 7.32 23.80
C ILE A 523 -16.49 8.01 23.06
N ALA A 524 -17.07 7.33 22.06
CA ALA A 524 -18.21 7.87 21.32
C ALA A 524 -19.43 8.10 22.23
N LYS A 525 -19.78 7.13 23.09
CA LYS A 525 -20.90 7.26 24.05
C LYS A 525 -20.67 8.36 25.07
N GLU A 526 -19.46 8.46 25.61
CA GLU A 526 -19.07 9.50 26.57
C GLU A 526 -19.22 10.92 25.97
N HIS A 527 -19.07 11.05 24.65
CA HIS A 527 -19.26 12.30 23.91
C HIS A 527 -20.67 12.45 23.31
N GLY A 528 -21.64 11.68 23.80
CA GLY A 528 -23.04 11.77 23.38
C GLY A 528 -23.33 11.32 21.95
N LYS A 529 -22.44 10.52 21.35
CA LYS A 529 -22.67 9.93 20.02
C LYS A 529 -23.56 8.69 20.15
N ASP A 530 -24.57 8.58 19.30
CA ASP A 530 -25.55 7.48 19.29
C ASP A 530 -25.33 6.48 18.15
N LYS A 531 -24.39 6.80 17.26
CA LYS A 531 -24.14 6.03 16.04
C LYS A 531 -22.65 5.97 15.74
N MET A 532 -22.20 4.79 15.32
CA MET A 532 -20.84 4.58 14.82
C MET A 532 -20.85 4.08 13.38
N LEU A 533 -20.08 4.72 12.52
CA LEU A 533 -19.81 4.29 11.16
C LEU A 533 -18.36 3.85 11.01
N VAL A 534 -18.12 2.82 10.21
CA VAL A 534 -16.77 2.32 9.90
C VAL A 534 -16.52 2.38 8.40
N ILE A 535 -15.41 2.98 8.00
CA ILE A 535 -14.90 2.84 6.64
C ILE A 535 -14.20 1.48 6.49
N SER A 536 -14.94 0.49 5.99
CA SER A 536 -14.39 -0.86 5.82
C SER A 536 -13.98 -1.12 4.38
N GLY A 537 -12.80 -1.70 4.19
CA GLY A 537 -12.50 -2.38 2.93
C GLY A 537 -13.52 -3.51 2.69
N ILE A 538 -13.82 -3.79 1.42
CA ILE A 538 -14.86 -4.75 1.03
C ILE A 538 -14.59 -6.13 1.66
N GLY A 539 -13.38 -6.65 1.50
CA GLY A 539 -12.96 -7.93 2.08
C GLY A 539 -12.82 -7.93 3.62
N ALA A 540 -13.08 -6.81 4.29
CA ALA A 540 -13.07 -6.71 5.75
C ALA A 540 -14.47 -6.55 6.37
N LYS A 541 -15.54 -6.40 5.58
CA LYS A 541 -16.90 -6.14 6.11
C LYS A 541 -17.40 -7.26 7.03
N GLU A 542 -17.11 -8.52 6.70
CA GLU A 542 -17.44 -9.68 7.54
C GLU A 542 -16.83 -9.63 8.95
N TYR A 543 -15.68 -8.95 9.12
CA TYR A 543 -15.11 -8.76 10.45
C TYR A 543 -16.01 -7.86 11.32
N TYR A 544 -16.54 -6.78 10.75
CA TYR A 544 -17.40 -5.84 11.47
C TYR A 544 -18.80 -6.41 11.69
N LYS A 545 -19.34 -7.24 10.78
CA LYS A 545 -20.59 -7.99 11.00
C LYS A 545 -20.53 -8.83 12.28
N LYS A 546 -19.41 -9.50 12.53
CA LYS A 546 -19.18 -10.27 13.77
C LYS A 546 -19.10 -9.40 15.04
N LEU A 547 -18.91 -8.10 14.91
CA LEU A 547 -18.92 -7.13 16.00
C LEU A 547 -20.28 -6.43 16.18
N GLY A 548 -21.30 -6.84 15.41
CA GLY A 548 -22.65 -6.26 15.47
C GLY A 548 -22.84 -5.01 14.61
N TYR A 549 -21.98 -4.77 13.63
CA TYR A 549 -22.18 -3.72 12.62
C TYR A 549 -22.89 -4.32 11.40
N ASP A 550 -23.71 -3.54 10.72
CA ASP A 550 -24.33 -3.93 9.46
C ASP A 550 -24.16 -2.84 8.40
N TYR A 551 -24.63 -3.08 7.18
CA TYR A 551 -24.59 -2.11 6.09
C TYR A 551 -25.35 -0.83 6.44
N ASP A 552 -24.66 0.30 6.28
CA ASP A 552 -25.26 1.63 6.29
C ASP A 552 -24.69 2.44 5.12
N GLY A 553 -25.37 2.32 3.98
CA GLY A 553 -24.88 2.84 2.69
C GLY A 553 -23.54 2.21 2.30
N VAL A 554 -22.51 3.07 2.17
CA VAL A 554 -21.13 2.66 1.83
C VAL A 554 -20.33 2.20 3.05
N TYR A 555 -20.82 2.45 4.27
CA TYR A 555 -20.17 2.16 5.55
C TYR A 555 -20.67 0.87 6.18
N MET A 556 -20.01 0.45 7.26
CA MET A 556 -20.57 -0.46 8.25
C MET A 556 -21.04 0.36 9.46
N GLY A 557 -22.33 0.35 9.76
CA GLY A 557 -22.95 1.14 10.83
C GLY A 557 -23.39 0.30 12.03
N LYS A 558 -23.41 0.93 13.21
CA LYS A 558 -23.94 0.36 14.46
C LYS A 558 -24.54 1.48 15.31
N LYS A 559 -25.71 1.23 15.90
CA LYS A 559 -26.29 2.08 16.94
C LYS A 559 -25.60 1.77 18.27
N LEU A 560 -25.18 2.80 19.00
CA LEU A 560 -24.37 2.67 20.22
C LEU A 560 -25.22 2.45 21.47
#